data_AF-A0A2N8PQR5-F1
#
_entry.id   AF-A0A2N8PQR5-F1
#
_cell.length_a   1.000
_cell.length_b   1.000
_cell.length_c   1.000
_cell.angle_alpha   90.00
_cell.angle_beta   90.00
_cell.angle_gamma   90.00
#
_symmetry.space_group_name_H-M   'P 1'
#
loop_
_entity.id
_entity.type
_entity.pdbx_description
1 polymer ?
#
loop_
_entity_poly.entity_id
_entity_poly.type
_entity_poly.pdbx_seq_one_letter_code
_entity_poly.pdbx_strand_id
1 'polypeptide(L)'
;MHGKSNEKVYVKPGDTVVVQLGWSQHACDMGLADRLMPVRILDRDGYGQLLSIASGLGFGLPNPLGWLSFHQDAGRWYSHDIYERCIVYSALVIPGRFYVYVGGEPRLDLSSLRFEEVRDVARSMQGSGFPDAEVRFVERSRFLPSWWTTSTTVPLDSTVREEFTGSFRFAFIDLPNRPGLFAGRQDLQEG
;
A
#
# COMPACT_ATOMS: atom_id res chain seq x y z
N MET A 1 5.18 13.13 -18.14
CA MET A 1 5.52 11.70 -18.02
C MET A 1 6.30 11.50 -16.73
N HIS A 2 5.72 10.83 -15.73
CA HIS A 2 6.51 10.33 -14.60
C HIS A 2 7.32 9.13 -15.11
N GLY A 3 8.65 9.21 -15.04
CA GLY A 3 9.55 8.20 -15.61
C GLY A 3 9.37 6.84 -14.95
N LYS A 4 9.40 5.78 -15.76
CA LYS A 4 9.40 4.39 -15.28
C LYS A 4 10.61 4.17 -14.37
N SER A 5 10.40 3.57 -13.20
CA SER A 5 11.52 3.14 -12.35
C SER A 5 12.17 1.90 -12.99
N ASN A 6 13.49 1.88 -13.12
CA ASN A 6 14.23 0.67 -13.52
C ASN A 6 14.32 -0.36 -12.38
N GLU A 7 13.73 -0.07 -11.22
CA GLU A 7 13.73 -0.96 -10.07
C GLU A 7 12.88 -2.21 -10.34
N LYS A 8 13.36 -3.39 -9.89
CA LYS A 8 12.55 -4.60 -9.88
C LYS A 8 11.57 -4.52 -8.72
N VAL A 9 10.28 -4.37 -9.02
CA VAL A 9 9.24 -4.41 -7.99
C VAL A 9 8.72 -5.83 -7.89
N TYR A 10 9.13 -6.54 -6.84
CA TYR A 10 8.68 -7.90 -6.56
C TYR A 10 7.24 -7.92 -6.02
N VAL A 11 6.48 -8.92 -6.44
CA VAL A 11 5.09 -9.15 -6.03
C VAL A 11 4.85 -10.60 -5.67
N LYS A 12 3.80 -10.85 -4.89
CA LYS A 12 3.28 -12.17 -4.59
C LYS A 12 1.79 -12.25 -4.95
N PRO A 13 1.24 -13.46 -5.12
CA PRO A 13 -0.21 -13.63 -5.22
C PRO A 13 -0.96 -12.97 -4.06
N GLY A 14 -2.13 -12.41 -4.37
CA GLY A 14 -2.94 -11.61 -3.46
C GLY A 14 -2.55 -10.13 -3.42
N ASP A 15 -1.32 -9.76 -3.80
CA ASP A 15 -0.93 -8.36 -3.88
C ASP A 15 -1.81 -7.62 -4.89
N THR A 16 -2.08 -6.36 -4.61
CA THR A 16 -2.72 -5.45 -5.56
C THR A 16 -1.77 -4.29 -5.84
N VAL A 17 -1.58 -4.00 -7.12
CA VAL A 17 -0.57 -3.07 -7.64
C VAL A 17 -1.19 -2.11 -8.67
N VAL A 18 -0.57 -0.95 -8.86
CA VAL A 18 -0.89 -0.06 -10.00
C VAL A 18 0.09 -0.31 -11.12
N VAL A 19 -0.45 -0.55 -12.31
CA VAL A 19 0.31 -0.78 -13.54
C VAL A 19 -0.28 0.06 -14.67
N GLN A 20 0.55 0.43 -15.65
CA GLN A 20 0.07 1.05 -16.88
C GLN A 20 -0.31 -0.04 -17.88
N LEU A 21 -1.54 0.02 -18.41
CA LEU A 21 -1.99 -0.95 -19.40
C LEU A 21 -1.40 -0.67 -20.78
N GLY A 22 -0.84 -1.70 -21.41
CA GLY A 22 -0.35 -1.62 -22.78
C GLY A 22 -1.47 -1.50 -23.82
N TRP A 23 -1.07 -1.24 -25.06
CA TRP A 23 -1.96 -1.11 -26.22
C TRP A 23 -2.38 -2.46 -26.81
N SER A 24 -3.39 -3.09 -26.23
CA SER A 24 -4.06 -4.27 -26.84
C SER A 24 -5.41 -3.87 -27.42
N GLN A 25 -5.91 -4.61 -28.43
CA GLN A 25 -7.26 -4.38 -28.98
C GLN A 25 -8.32 -4.38 -27.88
N HIS A 26 -8.25 -5.33 -26.94
CA HIS A 26 -9.17 -5.40 -25.81
C HIS A 26 -9.05 -4.19 -24.87
N ALA A 27 -7.83 -3.72 -24.59
CA ALA A 27 -7.62 -2.52 -23.78
C ALA A 27 -8.17 -1.27 -24.49
N CYS A 28 -8.03 -1.19 -25.81
CA CYS A 28 -8.62 -0.12 -26.63
C CYS A 28 -10.15 -0.18 -26.62
N ASP A 29 -10.74 -1.37 -26.83
CA ASP A 29 -12.20 -1.57 -26.86
C ASP A 29 -12.84 -1.23 -25.49
N MET A 30 -12.13 -1.46 -24.39
CA MET A 30 -12.55 -1.06 -23.05
C MET A 30 -12.26 0.41 -22.72
N GLY A 31 -11.55 1.14 -23.59
CA GLY A 31 -11.12 2.53 -23.35
C GLY A 31 -10.07 2.67 -22.25
N LEU A 32 -9.29 1.62 -21.98
CA LEU A 32 -8.33 1.52 -20.88
C LEU A 32 -6.86 1.49 -21.34
N ALA A 33 -6.58 1.51 -22.64
CA ALA A 33 -5.22 1.61 -23.17
C ALA A 33 -4.47 2.81 -22.55
N ASP A 34 -3.19 2.60 -22.19
CA ASP A 34 -2.31 3.53 -21.48
C ASP A 34 -2.77 4.01 -20.10
N ARG A 35 -3.90 3.53 -19.57
CA ARG A 35 -4.39 3.95 -18.25
C ARG A 35 -3.65 3.22 -17.14
N LEU A 36 -3.47 3.93 -16.02
CA LEU A 36 -3.02 3.35 -14.77
C LEU A 36 -4.19 2.65 -14.10
N MET A 37 -4.05 1.36 -13.87
CA MET A 37 -5.13 0.53 -13.37
C MET A 37 -4.67 -0.33 -12.18
N PRO A 38 -5.54 -0.52 -11.18
CA PRO A 38 -5.31 -1.48 -10.11
C PRO A 38 -5.45 -2.91 -10.65
N VAL A 39 -4.47 -3.76 -10.36
CA VAL A 39 -4.45 -5.18 -10.74
C VAL A 39 -4.11 -6.02 -9.53
N ARG A 40 -4.92 -7.05 -9.27
CA ARG A 40 -4.64 -8.08 -8.28
C ARG A 40 -3.82 -9.20 -8.91
N ILE A 41 -2.72 -9.58 -8.27
CA ILE A 41 -1.89 -10.73 -8.66
C ILE A 41 -2.61 -12.00 -8.20
N LEU A 42 -2.84 -12.93 -9.13
CA LEU A 42 -3.52 -14.19 -8.82
C LEU A 42 -2.51 -15.30 -8.50
N ASP A 43 -2.96 -16.36 -7.83
CA ASP A 43 -2.15 -17.54 -7.49
C ASP A 43 -1.72 -18.38 -8.72
N ARG A 44 -2.27 -18.09 -9.90
CA ARG A 44 -1.93 -18.78 -11.16
C ARG A 44 -0.83 -18.02 -11.89
N ASP A 45 0.21 -18.74 -12.32
CA ASP A 45 1.37 -18.20 -13.05
C ASP A 45 0.97 -17.21 -14.15
N GLY A 46 1.36 -15.94 -14.01
CA GLY A 46 1.22 -14.93 -15.05
C GLY A 46 -0.18 -14.32 -15.24
N TYR A 47 -1.13 -14.51 -14.30
CA TYR A 47 -2.46 -13.89 -14.40
C TYR A 47 -2.65 -12.77 -13.38
N GLY A 48 -2.95 -11.58 -13.89
CA GLY A 48 -3.48 -10.46 -13.11
C GLY A 48 -4.99 -10.33 -13.32
N GLN A 49 -5.73 -10.04 -12.25
CA GLN A 49 -7.13 -9.61 -12.35
C GLN A 49 -7.19 -8.10 -12.32
N LEU A 50 -7.63 -7.50 -13.43
CA LEU A 50 -7.94 -6.08 -13.47
C LEU A 50 -9.05 -5.76 -12.46
N LEU A 51 -8.91 -4.66 -11.71
CA LEU A 51 -9.90 -4.18 -10.77
C LEU A 51 -10.55 -2.89 -11.29
N SER A 52 -11.85 -2.75 -11.05
CA SER A 52 -12.60 -1.54 -11.31
C SER A 52 -12.12 -0.41 -10.40
N ILE A 53 -11.72 0.72 -10.98
CA ILE A 53 -11.34 1.92 -10.19
C ILE A 53 -12.49 2.41 -9.31
N ALA A 54 -13.74 2.25 -9.75
CA ALA A 54 -14.90 2.76 -9.03
C ALA A 54 -15.26 1.90 -7.80
N SER A 55 -15.15 0.58 -7.92
CA SER A 55 -15.69 -0.36 -6.93
C SER A 55 -14.66 -1.30 -6.31
N GLY A 56 -13.42 -1.35 -6.82
CA GLY A 56 -12.42 -2.33 -6.40
C GLY A 56 -12.71 -3.77 -6.83
N LEU A 57 -13.87 -4.04 -7.46
CA LEU A 57 -14.27 -5.37 -7.90
C LEU A 57 -13.51 -5.78 -9.16
N GLY A 58 -13.19 -7.07 -9.24
CA GLY A 58 -12.51 -7.63 -10.40
C GLY A 58 -13.41 -7.63 -11.63
N PHE A 59 -12.82 -7.37 -12.80
CA PHE A 59 -13.50 -7.62 -14.07
C PHE A 59 -13.67 -9.13 -14.25
N GLY A 60 -14.84 -9.57 -14.70
CA GLY A 60 -15.17 -10.99 -14.96
C GLY A 60 -14.53 -11.57 -16.23
N LEU A 61 -13.50 -10.91 -16.77
CA LEU A 61 -12.83 -11.34 -17.98
C LEU A 61 -11.65 -12.25 -17.61
N PRO A 62 -11.48 -13.41 -18.27
CA PRO A 62 -10.56 -14.45 -17.82
C PRO A 62 -9.08 -14.04 -17.84
N ASN A 63 -8.70 -13.01 -18.61
CA ASN A 63 -7.41 -12.32 -18.53
C ASN A 63 -7.44 -11.14 -19.53
N PRO A 64 -7.98 -9.96 -19.18
CA PRO A 64 -8.09 -8.88 -20.17
C PRO A 64 -6.70 -8.38 -20.64
N LEU A 65 -5.60 -8.76 -19.98
CA LEU A 65 -4.29 -8.12 -20.08
C LEU A 65 -3.16 -9.12 -19.77
N GLY A 66 -2.97 -10.13 -20.62
CA GLY A 66 -1.84 -11.08 -20.50
C GLY A 66 -0.44 -10.46 -20.66
N TRP A 67 -0.30 -9.14 -20.48
CA TRP A 67 0.78 -8.26 -20.97
C TRP A 67 1.35 -7.32 -19.92
N LEU A 68 1.10 -7.58 -18.64
CA LEU A 68 1.93 -6.94 -17.62
C LEU A 68 3.28 -7.65 -17.70
N SER A 69 4.36 -6.92 -17.99
CA SER A 69 5.72 -7.46 -18.16
C SER A 69 6.23 -7.99 -16.82
N PHE A 70 5.61 -9.07 -16.34
CA PHE A 70 6.01 -9.79 -15.15
C PHE A 70 7.02 -10.84 -15.56
N HIS A 71 8.15 -10.78 -14.89
CA HIS A 71 9.26 -11.68 -15.05
C HIS A 71 9.43 -12.47 -13.75
N GLN A 72 10.00 -13.66 -13.85
CA GLN A 72 10.36 -14.45 -12.68
C GLN A 72 11.87 -14.40 -12.50
N ASP A 73 12.33 -14.08 -11.28
CA ASP A 73 13.73 -14.13 -10.88
C ASP A 73 13.83 -14.72 -9.47
N ALA A 74 14.73 -15.69 -9.30
CA ALA A 74 14.92 -16.42 -8.04
C ALA A 74 13.61 -16.94 -7.39
N GLY A 75 12.67 -17.42 -8.22
CA GLY A 75 11.37 -17.92 -7.75
C GLY A 75 10.36 -16.84 -7.34
N ARG A 76 10.66 -15.56 -7.55
CA ARG A 76 9.77 -14.43 -7.24
C ARG A 76 9.34 -13.72 -8.53
N TRP A 77 8.07 -13.34 -8.59
CA TRP A 77 7.56 -12.52 -9.67
C TRP A 77 7.94 -11.06 -9.43
N TYR A 78 8.34 -10.35 -10.48
CA TYR A 78 8.59 -8.92 -10.43
C TYR A 78 8.20 -8.25 -11.75
N SER A 79 7.96 -6.95 -11.71
CA SER A 79 7.84 -6.14 -12.92
C SER A 79 8.48 -4.78 -12.72
N HIS A 80 8.94 -4.19 -13.83
CA HIS A 80 9.40 -2.81 -13.89
C HIS A 80 8.26 -1.82 -14.16
N ASP A 81 7.08 -2.32 -14.54
CA ASP A 81 5.91 -1.52 -14.91
C ASP A 81 4.96 -1.27 -13.73
N ILE A 82 5.41 -1.54 -12.49
CA ILE A 82 4.64 -1.29 -11.26
C ILE A 82 4.96 0.10 -10.73
N TYR A 83 3.93 0.92 -10.64
CA TYR A 83 4.01 2.29 -10.16
C TYR A 83 3.76 2.39 -8.65
N GLU A 84 2.88 1.53 -8.11
CA GLU A 84 2.56 1.45 -6.69
C GLU A 84 2.18 0.03 -6.28
N ARG A 85 2.41 -0.30 -5.00
CA ARG A 85 2.13 -1.62 -4.40
C ARG A 85 1.28 -1.50 -3.14
N CYS A 86 0.79 -2.64 -2.65
CA CYS A 86 -0.01 -2.73 -1.42
C CYS A 86 -1.23 -1.82 -1.46
N ILE A 87 -1.85 -1.75 -2.65
CA ILE A 87 -2.98 -0.89 -2.99
C ILE A 87 -4.28 -1.58 -2.62
N VAL A 88 -5.15 -0.90 -1.88
CA VAL A 88 -6.44 -1.45 -1.47
C VAL A 88 -7.54 -0.43 -1.76
N TYR A 89 -8.66 -0.91 -2.30
CA TYR A 89 -9.89 -0.12 -2.33
C TYR A 89 -10.48 -0.13 -0.93
N SER A 90 -10.44 1.01 -0.24
CA SER A 90 -11.04 1.14 1.09
C SER A 90 -11.55 2.55 1.32
N ALA A 91 -12.86 2.71 1.20
CA ALA A 91 -13.55 3.94 1.57
C ALA A 91 -13.65 4.12 3.11
N LEU A 92 -13.36 3.07 3.88
CA LEU A 92 -13.47 3.08 5.34
C LEU A 92 -12.16 3.50 6.02
N VAL A 93 -11.02 3.34 5.34
CA VAL A 93 -9.72 3.75 5.88
C VAL A 93 -9.50 5.24 5.61
N ILE A 94 -9.01 5.94 6.63
CA ILE A 94 -8.66 7.35 6.56
C ILE A 94 -7.17 7.44 6.19
N PRO A 95 -6.82 8.03 5.04
CA PRO A 95 -5.43 8.27 4.66
C PRO A 95 -4.67 9.16 5.66
N GLY A 96 -3.36 8.91 5.80
CA GLY A 96 -2.48 9.61 6.73
C GLY A 96 -2.47 9.04 8.15
N ARG A 97 -2.92 7.80 8.34
CA ARG A 97 -3.06 7.17 9.67
C ARG A 97 -2.37 5.81 9.74
N PHE A 98 -1.94 5.46 10.95
CA PHE A 98 -1.49 4.13 11.31
C PHE A 98 -2.68 3.27 11.75
N TYR A 99 -2.65 2.01 11.37
CA TYR A 99 -3.63 0.99 11.73
C TYR A 99 -2.92 -0.28 12.19
N VAL A 100 -3.51 -0.97 13.15
CA VAL A 100 -3.16 -2.38 13.40
C VAL A 100 -3.78 -3.22 12.28
N TYR A 101 -2.99 -4.10 11.68
CA TYR A 101 -3.44 -5.13 10.76
C TYR A 101 -3.31 -6.49 11.43
N VAL A 102 -4.31 -7.36 11.24
CA VAL A 102 -4.31 -8.76 11.71
C VAL A 102 -4.83 -9.62 10.57
N GLY A 103 -4.12 -10.69 10.21
CA GLY A 103 -4.49 -11.52 9.06
C GLY A 103 -4.52 -10.77 7.73
N GLY A 104 -3.80 -9.66 7.62
CA GLY A 104 -3.81 -8.79 6.43
C GLY A 104 -4.98 -7.80 6.36
N GLU A 105 -5.87 -7.76 7.35
CA GLU A 105 -7.03 -6.86 7.40
C GLU A 105 -6.85 -5.73 8.42
N PRO A 106 -7.25 -4.48 8.10
CA PRO A 106 -7.14 -3.35 9.02
C PRO A 106 -8.18 -3.42 10.15
N ARG A 107 -7.71 -3.22 11.38
CA ARG A 107 -8.56 -2.96 12.56
C ARG A 107 -8.88 -1.48 12.63
N LEU A 108 -10.03 -1.09 12.06
CA LEU A 108 -10.41 0.33 11.91
C LEU A 108 -10.58 1.06 13.25
N ASP A 109 -10.97 0.32 14.29
CA ASP A 109 -11.08 0.76 15.69
C ASP A 109 -9.71 1.04 16.33
N LEU A 110 -8.64 0.45 15.80
CA LEU A 110 -7.28 0.56 16.33
C LEU A 110 -6.41 1.41 15.38
N SER A 111 -6.82 2.67 15.21
CA SER A 111 -6.12 3.62 14.34
C SER A 111 -5.73 4.91 15.05
N SER A 112 -4.54 5.40 14.75
CA SER A 112 -4.04 6.66 15.29
C SER A 112 -3.19 7.42 14.27
N LEU A 113 -3.04 8.73 14.49
CA LEU A 113 -2.04 9.54 13.81
C LEU A 113 -0.63 9.32 14.38
N ARG A 114 -0.52 8.65 15.53
CA ARG A 114 0.74 8.39 16.23
C ARG A 114 1.13 6.93 16.10
N PHE A 115 2.30 6.69 15.54
CA PHE A 115 2.81 5.33 15.33
C PHE A 115 2.92 4.55 16.64
N GLU A 116 3.45 5.19 17.69
CA GLU A 116 3.74 4.52 18.97
C GLU A 116 2.50 3.94 19.63
N GLU A 117 1.38 4.67 19.61
CA GLU A 117 0.10 4.20 20.15
C GLU A 117 -0.36 2.91 19.44
N VAL A 118 -0.23 2.87 18.11
CA VAL A 118 -0.62 1.69 17.31
C VAL A 118 0.39 0.55 17.45
N ARG A 119 1.69 0.86 17.56
CA ARG A 119 2.78 -0.09 17.81
C ARG A 119 2.56 -0.84 19.12
N ASP A 120 2.26 -0.11 20.19
CA ASP A 120 2.14 -0.69 21.52
C ASP A 120 0.90 -1.59 21.61
N VAL A 121 -0.20 -1.21 20.95
CA VAL A 121 -1.37 -2.07 20.77
C VAL A 121 -1.02 -3.33 19.97
N ALA A 122 -0.34 -3.20 18.82
CA ALA A 122 0.05 -4.35 18.01
C ALA A 122 0.95 -5.32 18.79
N ARG A 123 1.94 -4.83 19.55
CA ARG A 123 2.80 -5.65 20.41
C ARG A 123 2.01 -6.38 21.49
N SER A 124 1.07 -5.69 22.13
CA SER A 124 0.17 -6.31 23.13
C SER A 124 -0.68 -7.44 22.51
N MET A 125 -1.18 -7.21 21.29
CA MET A 125 -1.93 -8.22 20.54
C MET A 125 -1.07 -9.43 20.14
N GLN A 126 0.18 -9.21 19.72
CA GLN A 126 1.15 -10.29 19.47
C GLN A 126 1.36 -11.17 20.70
N GLY A 127 1.44 -10.56 21.90
CA GLY A 127 1.53 -11.29 23.16
C GLY A 127 0.24 -12.01 23.59
N SER A 128 -0.91 -11.60 23.05
CA SER A 128 -2.25 -12.05 23.49
C SER A 128 -2.95 -13.00 22.52
N GLY A 129 -2.25 -13.52 21.51
CA GLY A 129 -2.77 -14.54 20.59
C GLY A 129 -2.94 -14.12 19.13
N PHE A 130 -2.47 -12.94 18.73
CA PHE A 130 -2.43 -12.49 17.33
C PHE A 130 -0.98 -12.27 16.88
N PRO A 131 -0.19 -13.34 16.70
CA PRO A 131 1.26 -13.23 16.43
C PRO A 131 1.58 -12.52 15.11
N ASP A 132 0.62 -12.44 14.20
CA ASP A 132 0.69 -11.77 12.90
C ASP A 132 0.23 -10.31 12.95
N ALA A 133 -0.12 -9.77 14.13
CA ALA A 133 -0.48 -8.37 14.27
C ALA A 133 0.70 -7.47 13.87
N GLU A 134 0.45 -6.51 12.98
CA GLU A 134 1.47 -5.59 12.49
C GLU A 134 0.91 -4.16 12.40
N VAL A 135 1.79 -3.17 12.30
CA VAL A 135 1.38 -1.78 12.04
C VAL A 135 1.60 -1.45 10.58
N ARG A 136 0.58 -0.88 9.94
CA ARG A 136 0.72 -0.27 8.62
C ARG A 136 0.30 1.19 8.64
N PHE A 137 1.09 2.02 7.99
CA PHE A 137 0.69 3.37 7.64
C PHE A 137 -0.12 3.33 6.35
N VAL A 138 -1.28 3.97 6.35
CA VAL A 138 -2.17 4.04 5.19
C VAL A 138 -2.25 5.46 4.68
N GLU A 139 -2.19 5.62 3.37
CA GLU A 139 -2.27 6.92 2.68
C GLU A 139 -3.01 6.79 1.34
N ARG A 140 -3.22 7.91 0.65
CA ARG A 140 -3.84 7.88 -0.69
C ARG A 140 -2.85 7.31 -1.70
N SER A 141 -3.36 6.52 -2.63
CA SER A 141 -2.63 6.23 -3.87
C SER A 141 -2.31 7.54 -4.60
N ARG A 142 -1.12 7.64 -5.20
CA ARG A 142 -0.73 8.78 -6.03
C ARG A 142 -1.30 8.69 -7.44
N PHE A 143 -1.75 7.50 -7.84
CA PHE A 143 -2.20 7.19 -9.20
C PHE A 143 -3.69 6.91 -9.32
N LEU A 144 -4.37 6.65 -8.20
CA LEU A 144 -5.79 6.30 -8.16
C LEU A 144 -6.60 7.30 -7.31
N PRO A 145 -7.95 7.31 -7.41
CA PRO A 145 -8.82 8.17 -6.60
C PRO A 145 -8.62 8.00 -5.08
N SER A 146 -9.08 8.97 -4.29
CA SER A 146 -8.79 9.09 -2.85
C SER A 146 -9.26 7.93 -1.96
N TRP A 147 -10.21 7.12 -2.42
CA TRP A 147 -10.68 5.89 -1.74
C TRP A 147 -9.82 4.65 -2.06
N TRP A 148 -8.85 4.77 -2.97
CA TRP A 148 -7.76 3.81 -3.10
C TRP A 148 -6.59 4.26 -2.23
N THR A 149 -6.13 3.33 -1.41
CA THR A 149 -5.09 3.62 -0.43
C THR A 149 -3.89 2.73 -0.64
N THR A 150 -2.70 3.27 -0.38
CA THR A 150 -1.48 2.46 -0.25
C THR A 150 -1.31 2.13 1.22
N SER A 151 -0.88 0.91 1.53
CA SER A 151 -0.49 0.51 2.89
C SER A 151 0.99 0.17 2.93
N THR A 152 1.70 0.73 3.89
CA THR A 152 3.14 0.47 4.11
C THR A 152 3.31 -0.13 5.49
N THR A 153 3.81 -1.37 5.57
CA THR A 153 4.19 -1.97 6.85
C THR A 153 5.31 -1.16 7.51
N VAL A 154 5.12 -0.86 8.79
CA VAL A 154 6.08 -0.14 9.62
C VAL A 154 6.57 -1.10 10.70
N PRO A 155 7.86 -1.50 10.69
CA PRO A 155 8.40 -2.43 11.68
C PRO A 155 8.14 -1.95 13.11
N LEU A 156 7.74 -2.85 14.00
CA LEU A 156 7.39 -2.48 15.38
C LEU A 156 8.60 -1.98 16.19
N ASP A 157 9.82 -2.25 15.74
CA ASP A 157 11.07 -1.76 16.31
C ASP A 157 11.59 -0.48 15.65
N SER A 158 10.82 0.12 14.73
CA SER A 158 11.21 1.37 14.07
C SER A 158 11.44 2.49 15.09
N THR A 159 12.60 3.13 14.98
CA THR A 159 12.94 4.30 15.79
C THR A 159 12.13 5.51 15.31
N VAL A 160 11.47 6.19 16.25
CA VAL A 160 10.81 7.46 15.99
C VAL A 160 11.80 8.58 16.25
N ARG A 161 12.05 9.41 15.23
CA ARG A 161 12.85 10.62 15.36
C ARG A 161 11.94 11.80 15.64
N GLU A 162 12.32 12.62 16.61
CA GLU A 162 11.55 13.79 17.00
C GLU A 162 12.24 15.08 16.53
N GLU A 163 11.44 16.03 16.07
CA GLU A 163 11.85 17.39 15.76
C GLU A 163 10.99 18.37 16.56
N PHE A 164 11.65 19.32 17.21
CA PHE A 164 11.01 20.32 18.05
C PHE A 164 10.96 21.65 17.28
N THR A 165 9.77 22.22 17.14
CA THR A 165 9.59 23.55 16.55
C THR A 165 8.66 24.37 17.44
N GLY A 166 9.20 25.34 18.17
CA GLY A 166 8.39 26.19 19.07
C GLY A 166 7.47 25.34 19.97
N SER A 167 6.16 25.49 19.78
CA SER A 167 5.11 24.81 20.56
C SER A 167 4.75 23.39 20.10
N PHE A 168 5.43 22.85 19.08
CA PHE A 168 5.11 21.55 18.51
C PHE A 168 6.29 20.59 18.59
N ARG A 169 5.95 19.33 18.88
CA ARG A 169 6.80 18.17 18.69
C ARG A 169 6.29 17.36 17.50
N PHE A 170 7.11 17.25 16.47
CA PHE A 170 6.84 16.43 15.29
C PHE A 170 7.61 15.12 15.38
N ALA A 171 6.96 14.02 15.03
CA ALA A 171 7.54 12.69 15.01
C ALA A 171 7.65 12.19 13.57
N PHE A 172 8.75 11.54 13.24
CA PHE A 172 9.02 10.97 11.93
C PHE A 172 9.64 9.56 12.06
N ILE A 173 9.41 8.73 11.04
CA ILE A 173 9.99 7.39 10.91
C ILE A 173 10.69 7.29 9.57
N ASP A 174 11.94 6.85 9.57
CA ASP A 174 12.69 6.60 8.35
C ASP A 174 12.61 5.12 7.97
N LEU A 175 11.91 4.81 6.87
CA LEU A 175 11.93 3.48 6.29
C LEU A 175 12.92 3.43 5.11
N PRO A 176 13.56 2.29 4.83
CA PRO A 176 14.55 2.16 3.74
C PRO A 176 14.06 2.70 2.40
N ASN A 177 12.78 2.49 2.07
CA ASN A 177 12.17 2.92 0.81
C ASN A 177 11.29 4.16 0.98
N ARG A 178 11.28 4.75 2.18
CA ARG A 178 10.36 5.83 2.55
C ARG A 178 10.87 6.63 3.77
N PRO A 179 11.94 7.42 3.60
CA PRO A 179 12.43 8.30 4.65
C PRO A 179 11.40 9.41 4.97
N GLY A 180 11.37 9.87 6.22
CA GLY A 180 10.57 11.00 6.66
C GLY A 180 9.07 10.73 6.75
N LEU A 181 8.65 9.49 7.03
CA LEU A 181 7.25 9.18 7.24
C LEU A 181 6.73 9.91 8.49
N PHE A 182 5.76 10.80 8.31
CA PHE A 182 5.15 11.52 9.42
C PHE A 182 4.48 10.55 10.41
N ALA A 183 4.93 10.58 11.66
CA ALA A 183 4.55 9.67 12.72
C ALA A 183 3.76 10.33 13.86
N GLY A 184 3.36 11.59 13.67
CA GLY A 184 2.44 12.31 14.55
C GLY A 184 2.92 13.70 14.95
N ARG A 185 1.99 14.46 15.54
CA ARG A 185 2.26 15.73 16.21
C ARG A 185 1.80 15.63 17.66
N GLN A 186 2.54 16.29 18.54
CA GLN A 186 2.10 16.59 19.90
C GLN A 186 2.26 18.07 20.16
N ASP A 187 1.20 18.67 20.68
CA ASP A 187 1.23 20.05 21.16
C ASP A 187 1.95 20.02 22.52
N LEU A 188 3.00 20.82 22.64
CA LEU A 188 3.69 21.02 23.91
C LEU A 188 2.89 22.08 24.65
N GLN A 189 1.97 21.66 25.53
CA GLN A 189 1.33 22.62 26.44
C GLN A 189 2.44 23.22 27.32
N GLU A 190 2.47 24.55 27.41
CA GLU A 190 3.23 25.25 28.46
C GLU A 190 2.70 24.76 29.81
N GLY A 191 3.53 24.00 30.53
CA GLY A 191 3.33 23.69 31.94
C GLY A 191 3.75 24.85 32.83
#